data_AF-A0A7S3EUY4-F1
#
_entry.id   AF-A0A7S3EUY4-F1
#
_cell.length_a   1.000
_cell.length_b   1.000
_cell.length_c   1.000
_cell.angle_alpha   90.00
_cell.angle_beta   90.00
_cell.angle_gamma   90.00
#
_symmetry.space_group_name_H-M   'P 1'
#
loop_
_entity.id
_entity.type
_entity.pdbx_description
1 polymer ?
#
loop_
_entity_poly.entity_id
_entity_poly.type
_entity_poly.pdbx_seq_one_letter_code
_entity_poly.pdbx_strand_id
1 'polypeptide(L)'
;GVARVVAVEDEQLTVSPMFGPKAGALVCAPRRKVEIMRGREAERHALLMCGETETFRQLARSQLLPGDRVLEIGCSYGEATSLITRRAGTVLAVDVSSDAIKRAAARCAANTNVRFEKLDAIKDPSQLLDLASRADTNVIFVDVN
;
A
#
# COMPACT_ATOMS: atom_id res chain seq x y z
N GLY A 1 -10.25 -9.61 -11.11
CA GLY A 1 -10.61 -10.86 -10.41
C GLY A 1 -9.37 -11.37 -9.72
N VAL A 2 -9.40 -11.51 -8.39
CA VAL A 2 -8.18 -11.67 -7.58
C VAL A 2 -7.57 -13.08 -7.81
N ALA A 3 -6.26 -13.17 -8.03
CA ALA A 3 -5.51 -14.42 -8.23
C ALA A 3 -4.31 -14.47 -7.27
N ARG A 4 -3.96 -15.67 -6.80
CA ARG A 4 -2.76 -15.90 -5.99
C ARG A 4 -1.64 -16.33 -6.93
N VAL A 5 -0.55 -15.57 -7.02
CA VAL A 5 0.62 -16.09 -7.75
C VAL A 5 1.22 -17.25 -6.95
N VAL A 6 1.96 -18.15 -7.57
CA VAL A 6 2.65 -19.25 -6.88
C VAL A 6 4.15 -19.26 -7.14
N ALA A 7 4.63 -18.87 -8.33
CA ALA A 7 6.05 -18.78 -8.68
C ALA A 7 6.35 -17.66 -9.71
N VAL A 8 7.62 -17.27 -9.84
CA VAL A 8 8.14 -16.25 -10.76
C VAL A 8 9.48 -16.71 -11.34
N GLU A 9 9.59 -16.83 -12.66
CA GLU A 9 10.83 -17.21 -13.38
C GLU A 9 10.87 -16.48 -14.73
N ASP A 10 12.02 -15.90 -15.11
CA ASP A 10 12.33 -15.40 -16.46
C ASP A 10 11.15 -14.74 -17.22
N GLU A 11 10.60 -13.65 -16.65
CA GLU A 11 9.46 -12.86 -17.18
C GLU A 11 8.07 -13.55 -17.20
N GLN A 12 7.97 -14.77 -16.68
CA GLN A 12 6.73 -15.54 -16.57
C GLN A 12 6.25 -15.64 -15.13
N LEU A 13 4.93 -15.62 -14.97
CA LEU A 13 4.24 -15.78 -13.69
C LEU A 13 3.34 -17.00 -13.74
N THR A 14 3.46 -17.86 -12.73
CA THR A 14 2.47 -18.90 -12.50
C THR A 14 1.43 -18.38 -11.52
N VAL A 15 0.17 -18.32 -11.95
CA VAL A 15 -0.95 -17.79 -11.19
C VAL A 15 -1.99 -18.86 -10.92
N SER A 16 -2.58 -18.84 -9.73
CA SER A 16 -3.74 -19.64 -9.33
C SER A 16 -4.94 -18.70 -9.20
N PRO A 17 -5.89 -18.72 -10.16
CA PRO A 17 -7.11 -17.92 -10.08
C PRO A 17 -7.94 -18.33 -8.86
N MET A 18 -8.51 -17.37 -8.14
CA MET A 18 -9.35 -17.69 -6.97
C MET A 18 -10.84 -17.82 -7.32
N PHE A 19 -11.26 -17.31 -8.48
CA PHE A 19 -12.66 -17.31 -8.92
C PHE A 19 -12.77 -17.57 -10.42
N GLY A 20 -13.93 -18.05 -10.88
CA GLY A 20 -14.23 -18.32 -12.28
C GLY A 20 -13.88 -19.74 -12.74
N PRO A 21 -14.01 -20.05 -14.05
CA PRO A 21 -13.91 -21.41 -14.59
C PRO A 21 -12.52 -22.05 -14.45
N LYS A 22 -11.50 -21.27 -14.10
CA LYS A 22 -10.12 -21.73 -13.86
C LYS A 22 -9.72 -21.62 -12.38
N ALA A 23 -10.68 -21.49 -11.47
CA ALA A 23 -10.38 -21.40 -10.04
C ALA A 23 -9.56 -22.61 -9.57
N GLY A 24 -8.47 -22.35 -8.84
CA GLY A 24 -7.55 -23.37 -8.32
C GLY A 24 -6.54 -23.92 -9.34
N ALA A 25 -6.75 -23.77 -10.64
CA ALA A 25 -5.81 -24.24 -11.67
C ALA A 25 -4.57 -23.33 -11.77
N LEU A 26 -3.41 -23.89 -12.11
CA LEU A 26 -2.21 -23.08 -12.39
C LEU A 26 -2.24 -22.58 -13.84
N VAL A 27 -1.98 -21.29 -14.04
CA VAL A 27 -1.98 -20.62 -15.34
C VAL A 27 -0.68 -19.83 -15.48
N CYS A 28 0.02 -20.00 -16.61
CA CYS A 28 1.17 -19.16 -16.93
C CYS A 28 0.72 -17.87 -17.61
N ALA A 29 1.24 -16.74 -17.14
CA ALA A 29 0.94 -15.43 -17.69
C ALA A 29 2.22 -14.58 -17.79
N PRO A 30 2.38 -13.78 -18.86
CA PRO A 30 3.51 -12.86 -18.96
C PRO A 30 3.42 -11.78 -17.88
N ARG A 31 4.57 -11.45 -17.25
CA ARG A 31 4.66 -10.54 -16.10
C ARG A 31 4.01 -9.18 -16.32
N ARG A 32 4.02 -8.67 -17.56
CA ARG A 32 3.42 -7.39 -17.93
C ARG A 32 1.88 -7.37 -17.94
N LYS A 33 1.21 -8.53 -17.93
CA LYS A 33 -0.26 -8.64 -17.95
C LYS A 33 -0.90 -8.96 -16.60
N VAL A 34 -0.10 -9.17 -15.56
CA VAL A 34 -0.60 -9.51 -14.23
C VAL A 34 0.07 -8.62 -13.20
N GLU A 35 -0.72 -7.71 -12.64
CA GLU A 35 -0.34 -7.04 -11.41
C GLU A 35 -0.59 -8.02 -10.25
N ILE A 36 0.50 -8.63 -9.79
CA ILE A 36 0.45 -9.62 -8.71
C ILE A 36 0.34 -8.90 -7.40
N MET A 37 -0.80 -9.04 -6.72
CA MET A 37 -0.93 -8.61 -5.32
C MET A 37 -1.42 -9.80 -4.53
N ARG A 38 -0.45 -10.65 -4.15
CA ARG A 38 -0.70 -11.71 -3.18
C ARG A 38 -0.87 -11.04 -1.82
N GLY A 39 -1.91 -11.44 -1.08
CA GLY A 39 -2.05 -11.08 0.33
C GLY A 39 -0.73 -11.33 1.06
N ARG A 40 -0.30 -10.32 1.80
CA ARG A 40 0.92 -10.32 2.61
C ARG A 40 0.78 -11.42 3.67
N GLU A 41 1.76 -12.33 3.77
CA GLU A 41 1.92 -13.14 4.98
C GLU A 41 2.27 -12.19 6.13
N ALA A 42 1.67 -12.37 7.31
CA ALA A 42 1.71 -11.41 8.42
C ALA A 42 3.12 -10.92 8.86
N GLU A 43 4.18 -11.62 8.44
CA GLU A 43 5.57 -11.34 8.83
C GLU A 43 6.49 -10.80 7.71
N ARG A 44 6.03 -10.64 6.47
CA ARG A 44 6.91 -10.22 5.35
C ARG A 44 6.75 -8.74 5.00
N HIS A 45 7.81 -7.96 4.87
CA HIS A 45 7.70 -6.56 4.40
C HIS A 45 7.06 -6.49 2.99
N ALA A 46 6.23 -5.47 2.72
CA ALA A 46 5.57 -5.30 1.42
C ALA A 46 5.64 -3.85 0.90
N LEU A 47 5.85 -3.69 -0.40
CA LEU A 47 5.74 -2.42 -1.13
C LEU A 47 4.58 -2.52 -2.11
N LEU A 48 3.62 -1.60 -1.99
CA LEU A 48 2.44 -1.51 -2.84
C LEU A 48 2.54 -0.19 -3.63
N MET A 49 2.67 -0.31 -4.94
CA MET A 49 2.75 0.82 -5.87
C MET A 49 1.69 0.64 -6.94
N CYS A 50 1.01 1.71 -7.30
CA CYS A 50 0.06 1.72 -8.41
C CYS A 50 0.01 3.13 -9.02
N GLY A 51 -0.22 3.21 -10.33
CA GLY A 51 -0.26 4.49 -11.06
C GLY A 51 -1.63 5.18 -11.09
N GLU A 52 -2.66 4.59 -10.47
CA GLU A 52 -4.02 5.11 -10.51
C GLU A 52 -4.63 5.16 -9.10
N THR A 53 -5.28 6.28 -8.77
CA THR A 53 -5.89 6.52 -7.45
C THR A 53 -6.98 5.49 -7.09
N GLU A 54 -7.71 4.96 -8.08
CA GLU A 54 -8.71 3.93 -7.83
C GLU A 54 -8.08 2.59 -7.43
N THR A 55 -7.03 2.18 -8.15
CA THR A 55 -6.23 1.00 -7.81
C THR A 55 -5.65 1.14 -6.41
N PHE A 56 -5.09 2.31 -6.06
CA PHE A 56 -4.56 2.58 -4.72
C PHE A 56 -5.57 2.28 -3.60
N ARG A 57 -6.81 2.76 -3.76
CA ARG A 57 -7.88 2.53 -2.78
C ARG A 57 -8.30 1.06 -2.72
N GLN A 58 -8.27 0.33 -3.84
CA GLN A 58 -8.57 -1.10 -3.85
C GLN A 58 -7.50 -1.90 -3.09
N LEU A 59 -6.23 -1.49 -3.17
CA LEU A 59 -5.13 -2.12 -2.45
C LEU A 59 -5.20 -1.86 -0.96
N ALA A 60 -5.44 -0.61 -0.57
CA ALA A 60 -5.72 -0.26 0.83
C ALA A 60 -6.90 -1.07 1.40
N ARG A 61 -7.84 -1.51 0.54
CA ARG A 61 -9.00 -2.30 0.97
C ARG A 61 -8.77 -3.80 1.06
N SER A 62 -7.78 -4.35 0.37
CA SER A 62 -7.66 -5.79 0.18
C SER A 62 -6.35 -6.38 0.66
N GLN A 63 -5.29 -5.56 0.80
CA GLN A 63 -3.93 -6.04 1.06
C GLN A 63 -3.42 -5.75 2.47
N LEU A 64 -4.20 -5.00 3.28
CA LEU A 64 -3.83 -4.64 4.64
C LEU A 64 -4.40 -5.61 5.69
N LEU A 65 -3.56 -5.94 6.67
CA LEU A 65 -3.91 -6.72 7.86
C LEU A 65 -3.99 -5.82 9.11
N PRO A 66 -4.77 -6.20 10.14
CA PRO A 66 -4.88 -5.45 11.41
C PRO A 66 -3.56 -5.13 12.12
N GLY A 67 -2.50 -5.89 11.87
CA GLY A 67 -1.16 -5.67 12.47
C GLY A 67 -0.20 -4.84 11.61
N ASP A 68 -0.64 -4.36 10.44
CA ASP A 68 0.23 -3.65 9.50
C ASP A 68 0.60 -2.27 10.05
N ARG A 69 1.87 -1.91 9.86
CA ARG A 69 2.46 -0.63 10.21
C ARG A 69 2.83 0.06 8.90
N VAL A 70 1.96 0.95 8.46
CA VAL A 70 1.95 1.47 7.09
C VAL A 70 2.70 2.79 7.02
N LEU A 71 3.58 2.91 6.03
CA LEU A 71 4.04 4.20 5.51
C LEU A 71 3.24 4.53 4.24
N GLU A 72 2.61 5.69 4.19
CA GLU A 72 1.95 6.21 2.99
C GLU A 72 2.70 7.45 2.49
N ILE A 73 3.27 7.38 1.29
CA ILE A 73 3.95 8.49 0.61
C ILE A 73 2.96 9.13 -0.37
N GLY A 74 2.67 10.43 -0.18
CA GLY A 74 1.71 11.17 -1.01
C GLY A 74 0.29 11.04 -0.50
N CYS A 75 0.02 11.35 0.77
CA CYS A 75 -1.31 11.13 1.36
C CYS A 75 -2.41 12.08 0.83
N SER A 76 -2.04 13.16 0.13
CA SER A 76 -2.98 14.15 -0.42
C SER A 76 -3.97 14.60 0.66
N TYR A 77 -5.26 14.70 0.33
CA TYR A 77 -6.31 15.09 1.28
C TYR A 77 -6.80 13.95 2.19
N GLY A 78 -6.17 12.76 2.18
CA GLY A 78 -6.47 11.67 3.12
C GLY A 78 -7.65 10.75 2.76
N GLU A 79 -8.10 10.75 1.50
CA GLU A 79 -9.12 9.81 0.99
C GLU A 79 -8.67 8.35 1.21
N ALA A 80 -7.44 8.04 0.77
CA ALA A 80 -6.88 6.71 0.88
C ALA A 80 -6.37 6.42 2.30
N THR A 81 -5.74 7.40 2.95
CA THR A 81 -5.36 7.31 4.37
C THR A 81 -6.52 6.85 5.25
N SER A 82 -7.72 7.41 5.08
CA SER A 82 -8.92 7.00 5.82
C SER A 82 -9.31 5.53 5.60
N LEU A 83 -9.01 4.97 4.43
CA LEU A 83 -9.23 3.55 4.14
C LEU A 83 -8.17 2.66 4.78
N ILE A 84 -6.92 3.13 4.79
CA ILE A 84 -5.77 2.44 5.39
C ILE A 84 -5.96 2.36 6.91
N THR A 85 -6.33 3.47 7.58
CA THR A 85 -6.50 3.51 9.04
C THR A 85 -7.60 2.59 9.57
N ARG A 86 -8.59 2.24 8.74
CA ARG A 86 -9.64 1.27 9.08
C ARG A 86 -9.15 -0.18 9.09
N ARG A 87 -7.97 -0.47 8.55
CA ARG A 87 -7.45 -1.84 8.42
C ARG A 87 -6.08 -2.04 9.04
N ALA A 88 -5.20 -1.05 8.96
CA ALA A 88 -3.86 -1.13 9.50
C ALA A 88 -3.84 -0.89 11.02
N GLY A 89 -2.83 -1.46 11.68
CA GLY A 89 -2.57 -1.22 13.10
C GLY A 89 -2.10 0.22 13.33
N THR A 90 -1.15 0.69 12.52
CA THR A 90 -0.66 2.08 12.57
C THR A 90 -0.38 2.63 11.18
N VAL A 91 -0.51 3.95 11.00
CA VAL A 91 -0.26 4.64 9.74
C VAL A 91 0.62 5.87 9.98
N LEU A 92 1.72 5.96 9.23
CA LEU A 92 2.51 7.17 9.05
C LEU A 92 2.26 7.68 7.63
N ALA A 93 1.59 8.82 7.49
CA ALA A 93 1.23 9.41 6.21
C ALA A 93 2.08 10.66 5.97
N VAL A 94 2.71 10.77 4.79
CA VAL A 94 3.58 11.91 4.44
C VAL A 94 3.14 12.58 3.15
N ASP A 95 3.32 13.89 3.08
CA ASP A 95 3.05 14.71 1.89
C ASP A 95 3.92 15.97 1.90
N VAL A 96 4.25 16.52 0.73
CA VAL A 96 5.03 17.75 0.60
C VAL A 96 4.19 19.00 0.93
N SER A 97 2.87 18.91 0.80
CA SER A 97 1.93 20.02 0.98
C SER A 97 1.42 20.12 2.41
N SER A 98 1.73 21.24 3.08
CA SER A 98 1.18 21.54 4.42
C SER A 98 -0.35 21.64 4.43
N ASP A 99 -0.98 22.09 3.33
CA ASP A 99 -2.44 22.16 3.22
C ASP A 99 -3.05 20.75 3.10
N ALA A 100 -2.41 19.87 2.32
CA ALA A 100 -2.83 18.48 2.19
C ALA A 100 -2.83 17.78 3.56
N ILE A 101 -1.72 17.89 4.30
CA ILE A 101 -1.56 17.36 5.66
C ILE A 101 -2.67 17.86 6.60
N LYS A 102 -2.96 19.17 6.60
CA LYS A 102 -4.02 19.73 7.46
C LYS A 102 -5.40 19.13 7.15
N ARG A 103 -5.74 19.01 5.87
CA ARG A 103 -7.03 18.46 5.43
C ARG A 103 -7.13 16.95 5.70
N ALA A 104 -6.05 16.22 5.45
CA ALA A 104 -5.98 14.79 5.74
C ALA A 104 -6.11 14.51 7.25
N ALA A 105 -5.42 15.29 8.09
CA ALA A 105 -5.54 15.21 9.55
C ALA A 105 -6.98 15.50 10.02
N ALA A 106 -7.63 16.53 9.48
CA ALA A 106 -9.03 16.83 9.80
C ALA A 106 -9.97 15.70 9.39
N ARG A 107 -9.77 15.11 8.21
CA ARG A 107 -10.55 13.96 7.71
C ARG A 107 -10.37 12.71 8.57
N CYS A 108 -9.17 12.49 9.09
CA CYS A 108 -8.83 11.34 9.92
C CYS A 108 -8.87 11.64 11.42
N ALA A 109 -9.49 12.74 11.86
CA ALA A 109 -9.47 13.17 13.26
C ALA A 109 -10.09 12.15 14.25
N ALA A 110 -10.97 11.27 13.76
CA ALA A 110 -11.55 10.19 14.56
C ALA A 110 -10.63 8.95 14.71
N ASN A 111 -9.51 8.89 13.98
CA ASN A 111 -8.57 7.79 14.01
C ASN A 111 -7.39 8.09 14.94
N THR A 112 -7.16 7.25 15.95
CA THR A 112 -6.03 7.39 16.89
C THR A 112 -4.75 6.72 16.39
N ASN A 113 -4.82 5.97 15.30
CA ASN A 113 -3.74 5.14 14.76
C ASN A 113 -3.02 5.75 13.55
N VAL A 114 -3.10 7.08 13.35
CA VAL A 114 -2.45 7.78 12.23
C VAL A 114 -1.65 8.98 12.70
N ARG A 115 -0.46 9.16 12.13
CA ARG A 115 0.35 10.37 12.24
C ARG A 115 0.63 10.92 10.85
N PHE A 116 0.62 12.25 10.74
CA PHE A 116 0.92 12.97 9.50
C PHE A 116 2.23 13.74 9.64
N GLU A 117 3.10 13.64 8.64
CA GLU A 117 4.36 14.40 8.59
C GLU A 117 4.50 15.12 7.25
N LYS A 118 4.93 16.38 7.29
CA LYS A 118 5.30 17.08 6.06
C LYS A 118 6.70 16.65 5.64
N LEU A 119 6.84 16.06 4.46
CA LEU A 119 8.13 15.62 3.94
C LEU A 119 8.14 15.62 2.42
N ASP A 120 9.22 16.12 1.83
CA ASP A 120 9.53 15.91 0.42
C ASP A 120 10.34 14.62 0.28
N ALA A 121 9.66 13.49 0.06
CA ALA A 121 10.28 12.17 -0.01
C ALA A 121 11.32 12.02 -1.12
N ILE A 122 11.26 12.87 -2.17
CA ILE A 122 12.20 12.86 -3.29
C ILE A 122 13.47 13.63 -2.92
N LYS A 123 13.33 14.78 -2.25
CA LYS A 123 14.50 15.59 -1.83
C LYS A 123 15.17 15.07 -0.57
N ASP A 124 14.40 14.47 0.34
CA ASP A 124 14.86 14.09 1.68
C ASP A 124 14.71 12.57 1.95
N PRO A 125 15.26 11.68 1.09
CA PRO A 125 15.07 10.23 1.22
C PRO A 125 15.66 9.65 2.52
N SER A 126 16.75 10.23 3.04
CA SER A 126 17.31 9.80 4.33
C SER A 126 16.34 10.06 5.49
N GLN A 127 15.66 11.21 5.48
CA GLN A 127 14.68 11.53 6.51
C GLN A 127 13.43 10.63 6.40
N LEU A 128 13.03 10.27 5.18
CA LEU A 128 11.96 9.28 4.96
C LEU A 128 12.33 7.92 5.58
N LEU A 129 13.56 7.44 5.33
CA LEU A 129 14.05 6.16 5.88
C LEU A 129 14.15 6.19 7.41
N ASP A 130 14.57 7.31 7.99
CA ASP A 130 14.60 7.50 9.45
C ASP A 130 13.19 7.43 10.04
N LEU A 131 12.22 8.10 9.41
CA LEU A 131 10.83 8.07 9.85
C LEU A 131 10.22 6.66 9.73
N ALA A 132 10.45 5.98 8.60
CA ALA A 132 10.01 4.61 8.36
C ALA A 132 10.57 3.65 9.42
N SER A 133 11.88 3.78 9.71
CA SER A 133 12.57 2.96 10.71
C SER A 133 12.05 3.22 12.12
N ARG A 134 11.86 4.49 12.51
CA ARG A 134 11.32 4.86 13.84
C ARG A 134 9.86 4.45 14.02
N ALA A 135 9.09 4.41 12.94
CA ALA A 135 7.71 3.95 12.93
C ALA A 135 7.60 2.42 12.76
N ASP A 136 8.73 1.71 12.64
CA ASP A 136 8.81 0.26 12.42
C ASP A 136 7.90 -0.22 11.26
N THR A 137 7.89 0.52 10.15
CA THR A 137 6.91 0.28 9.07
C THR A 137 7.21 -1.01 8.33
N ASN A 138 6.17 -1.80 8.04
CA ASN A 138 6.28 -3.09 7.36
C ASN A 138 5.47 -3.17 6.06
N VAL A 139 4.66 -2.15 5.76
CA VAL A 139 3.98 -1.96 4.48
C VAL A 139 4.21 -0.52 4.00
N ILE A 140 4.57 -0.34 2.74
CA ILE A 140 4.74 0.99 2.14
C ILE A 140 3.75 1.14 0.99
N PHE A 141 2.94 2.20 1.03
CA PHE A 141 2.13 2.69 -0.06
C PHE A 141 2.81 3.92 -0.68
N VAL A 142 2.91 3.95 -2.00
CA VAL A 142 3.49 5.09 -2.73
C VAL A 142 2.50 5.59 -3.76
N ASP A 143 2.04 6.83 -3.61
CA ASP A 143 1.29 7.57 -4.62
C ASP A 143 2.23 8.61 -5.26
N VAL A 144 2.53 8.42 -6.55
CA VAL A 144 3.38 9.31 -7.37
C VAL A 144 2.49 9.97 -8.42
N ASN A 145 1.70 10.94 -7.98
CA ASN A 145 0.88 11.78 -8.85
C ASN A 145 1.55 13.13 -9.10
#